data_AF-A0AAV4SQA2-F1
#
_entry.id   AF-A0AAV4SQA2-F1
#
_cell.length_a   1.000
_cell.length_b   1.000
_cell.length_c   1.000
_cell.angle_alpha   90.00
_cell.angle_beta   90.00
_cell.angle_gamma   90.00
#
_symmetry.space_group_name_H-M   'P 1'
#
loop_
_entity.id
_entity.type
_entity.pdbx_description
1 polymer ?
#
loop_
_entity_poly.entity_id
_entity_poly.type
_entity_poly.pdbx_seq_one_letter_code
_entity_poly.pdbx_strand_id
1 'polypeptide(L)'
;MAGVIAIQFYLEKEPLKFSGNTYVAEDLIVESCKHLKIGPVGRHLFGLWSPSDSLWFPPNKVLKTVNGCVLNLYLRVRFLTPVVSCLRVSLLVFIFLKLDVFYMP
;
A
#
# COMPACT_ATOMS: atom_id res chain seq x y z
N MET A 1 6.88 -23.31 -9.63
CA MET A 1 5.87 -22.49 -8.92
C MET A 1 6.42 -21.08 -8.82
N ALA A 2 5.72 -20.10 -9.41
CA ALA A 2 6.17 -18.71 -9.34
C ALA A 2 6.05 -18.17 -7.91
N GLY A 3 6.87 -17.18 -7.58
CA GLY A 3 6.72 -16.42 -6.35
C GLY A 3 5.41 -15.60 -6.34
N VAL A 4 4.82 -15.42 -5.16
CA VAL A 4 3.59 -14.61 -5.00
C VAL A 4 3.88 -13.43 -4.07
N ILE A 5 3.52 -12.22 -4.50
CA ILE A 5 3.50 -11.04 -3.62
C ILE A 5 2.05 -10.76 -3.24
N ALA A 6 1.76 -10.69 -1.95
CA ALA A 6 0.43 -10.39 -1.43
C ALA A 6 0.46 -9.03 -0.70
N ILE A 7 -0.34 -8.09 -1.19
CA ILE A 7 -0.52 -6.78 -0.58
C ILE A 7 -1.78 -6.80 0.28
N GLN A 8 -1.56 -6.66 1.59
CA GLN A 8 -2.57 -6.59 2.61
C GLN A 8 -3.05 -5.16 2.77
N PHE A 9 -4.36 -5.01 2.93
CA PHE A 9 -5.03 -3.75 3.21
C PHE A 9 -5.53 -3.75 4.66
N TYR A 10 -5.73 -2.55 5.21
CA TYR A 10 -6.28 -2.38 6.55
C TYR A 10 -7.80 -2.48 6.61
N LEU A 11 -8.45 -2.04 5.54
CA LEU A 11 -9.87 -2.30 5.36
C LEU A 11 -10.06 -3.80 5.19
N GLU A 12 -11.24 -4.29 5.54
CA GLU A 12 -11.73 -5.65 5.24
C GLU A 12 -11.91 -5.88 3.73
N LYS A 13 -10.84 -5.68 2.97
CA LYS A 13 -10.73 -5.88 1.53
C LYS A 13 -9.82 -7.06 1.25
N GLU A 14 -10.14 -7.75 0.18
CA GLU A 14 -9.33 -8.87 -0.29
C GLU A 14 -7.90 -8.41 -0.62
N PRO A 15 -6.87 -9.15 -0.17
CA PRO A 15 -5.50 -8.79 -0.45
C PRO A 15 -5.18 -8.96 -1.93
N LEU A 16 -4.42 -8.02 -2.48
CA LEU A 16 -4.07 -8.05 -3.89
C LEU A 16 -2.86 -8.95 -4.10
N LYS A 17 -3.01 -9.98 -4.92
CA LYS A 17 -1.97 -10.98 -5.18
C LYS A 17 -1.38 -10.78 -6.56
N PHE A 18 -0.05 -10.76 -6.62
CA PHE A 18 0.72 -10.65 -7.85
C PHE A 18 1.54 -11.93 -8.03
N SER A 19 1.29 -12.62 -9.14
CA SER A 19 2.06 -13.79 -9.56
C SER A 19 3.18 -13.35 -10.50
N GLY A 20 4.40 -13.31 -10.02
CA GLY A 20 5.55 -12.90 -10.82
C GLY A 20 6.86 -12.93 -10.05
N ASN A 21 7.95 -12.82 -10.79
CA ASN A 21 9.28 -13.01 -10.22
C ASN A 21 9.90 -11.68 -9.74
N THR A 22 9.49 -10.55 -10.31
CA THR A 22 10.11 -9.25 -10.05
C THR A 22 9.10 -8.12 -10.24
N TYR A 23 9.00 -7.25 -9.24
CA TYR A 23 8.14 -6.07 -9.26
C TYR A 23 8.87 -4.87 -8.65
N VAL A 24 8.59 -3.67 -9.15
CA VAL A 24 9.01 -2.44 -8.48
C VAL A 24 7.99 -2.11 -7.38
N ALA A 25 8.47 -1.67 -6.22
CA ALA A 25 7.61 -1.28 -5.11
C ALA A 25 6.60 -0.19 -5.52
N GLU A 26 7.00 0.77 -6.35
CA GLU A 26 6.11 1.81 -6.88
C GLU A 26 4.95 1.24 -7.71
N ASP A 27 5.23 0.30 -8.64
CA ASP A 27 4.18 -0.30 -9.47
C ASP A 27 3.13 -1.01 -8.62
N LEU A 28 3.57 -1.72 -7.59
CA LEU A 28 2.71 -2.38 -6.62
C LEU A 28 1.83 -1.39 -5.84
N ILE A 29 2.39 -0.24 -5.45
CA ILE A 29 1.62 0.85 -4.80
C ILE A 29 0.59 1.41 -5.78
N VAL A 30 0.98 1.68 -7.03
CA VAL A 30 0.08 2.23 -8.05
C VAL A 30 -1.09 1.30 -8.32
N GLU A 31 -0.84 0.00 -8.53
CA GLU A 31 -1.90 -0.99 -8.74
C GLU A 31 -2.81 -1.15 -7.53
N SER A 32 -2.23 -1.12 -6.32
CA SER A 32 -3.00 -1.12 -5.07
C SER A 32 -3.89 0.12 -4.95
N CYS A 33 -3.36 1.30 -5.24
CA CYS A 33 -4.13 2.55 -5.21
C CYS A 33 -5.25 2.54 -6.25
N LYS A 34 -5.01 2.03 -7.46
CA LYS A 34 -6.04 1.84 -8.49
C LYS A 34 -7.16 0.93 -7.98
N HIS A 35 -6.82 -0.20 -7.37
CA HIS A 35 -7.79 -1.12 -6.77
C HIS A 35 -8.61 -0.46 -5.64
N LEU A 36 -7.97 0.39 -4.83
CA LEU A 36 -8.64 1.17 -3.79
C LEU A 36 -9.40 2.41 -4.30
N LYS A 37 -9.33 2.71 -5.60
CA LYS A 37 -9.88 3.93 -6.24
C LYS A 37 -9.30 5.23 -5.67
N ILE A 38 -8.01 5.22 -5.33
CA ILE A 38 -7.26 6.38 -4.86
C ILE A 38 -6.71 7.12 -6.08
N GLY A 39 -6.94 8.43 -6.14
CA GLY A 39 -6.45 9.26 -7.24
C GLY A 39 -4.92 9.39 -7.27
N PRO A 40 -4.34 9.77 -8.42
CA PRO A 40 -2.88 9.79 -8.61
C PRO A 40 -2.15 10.75 -7.66
N VAL A 41 -2.82 11.80 -7.16
CA VAL A 41 -2.25 12.74 -6.20
C VAL A 41 -1.98 12.08 -4.84
N GLY A 42 -2.84 11.14 -4.42
CA GLY A 42 -2.76 10.51 -3.10
C GLY A 42 -1.75 9.37 -3.03
N ARG A 43 -1.36 8.80 -4.18
CA ARG A 43 -0.49 7.60 -4.22
C ARG A 43 0.86 7.83 -3.54
N HIS A 44 1.41 9.05 -3.61
CA HIS A 44 2.71 9.39 -3.03
C HIS A 44 2.69 9.44 -1.49
N LEU A 45 1.51 9.47 -0.88
CA LEU A 45 1.36 9.41 0.58
C LEU A 45 1.50 7.98 1.10
N PHE A 46 1.34 6.98 0.23
CA PHE A 46 1.41 5.56 0.58
C PHE A 46 2.81 4.99 0.39
N GLY A 47 3.12 3.96 1.16
CA GLY A 47 4.33 3.16 1.06
C GLY A 47 4.06 1.69 1.38
N LEU A 48 4.99 0.83 0.99
CA LEU A 48 4.96 -0.59 1.31
C LEU A 48 5.76 -0.87 2.58
N TRP A 49 5.14 -1.59 3.51
CA TRP A 49 5.76 -2.03 4.75
C TRP A 49 5.87 -3.55 4.78
N SER A 50 7.07 -4.05 5.11
CA SER A 50 7.36 -5.46 5.33
C SER A 50 7.11 -5.80 6.81
N PRO A 51 6.18 -6.70 7.15
CA PRO A 51 6.06 -7.22 8.51
C PRO A 51 7.27 -8.07 8.91
N SER A 52 7.86 -8.80 7.96
CA SER A 52 8.98 -9.70 8.19
C SER A 52 10.23 -8.95 8.63
N ASP A 53 10.52 -7.82 7.98
CA ASP A 53 11.71 -7.01 8.26
C ASP A 53 11.40 -5.82 9.19
N SER A 54 10.12 -5.56 9.46
CA SER A 54 9.63 -4.34 10.13
C SER A 54 10.12 -3.04 9.45
N LEU A 55 10.37 -3.08 8.14
CA LEU A 55 10.96 -1.99 7.37
C LEU A 55 10.05 -1.50 6.25
N TRP A 56 10.27 -0.25 5.84
CA TRP A 56 9.62 0.37 4.70
C TRP A 56 10.48 0.24 3.46
N PHE A 57 9.89 -0.19 2.35
CA PHE A 57 10.61 -0.23 1.08
C PHE A 57 10.63 1.15 0.42
N PRO A 58 11.76 1.57 -0.16
CA PRO A 58 11.76 2.73 -1.05
C PRO A 58 10.95 2.42 -2.31
N PRO A 59 10.29 3.42 -2.92
CA PRO A 59 9.44 3.20 -4.10
C PRO A 59 10.22 2.60 -5.27
N ASN A 60 11.51 2.95 -5.41
CA ASN A 60 12.38 2.45 -6.47
C ASN A 60 12.97 1.06 -6.17
N LYS A 61 12.57 0.41 -5.07
CA LYS A 61 13.09 -0.91 -4.72
C LYS A 61 12.49 -1.96 -5.63
N VAL A 62 13.36 -2.71 -6.28
CA VAL A 62 12.97 -3.94 -6.98
C VAL A 62 12.82 -5.07 -5.96
N LEU A 63 11.59 -5.57 -5.83
CA LEU A 63 11.22 -6.71 -5.02
C LEU A 63 11.30 -7.97 -5.88
N LYS A 64 12.11 -8.92 -5.42
CA LYS A 64 12.27 -10.22 -6.06
C LYS A 64 11.65 -11.27 -5.15
N THR A 65 10.76 -12.08 -5.71
CA THR A 65 10.17 -13.19 -4.96
C THR A 65 10.87 -14.49 -5.35
N VAL A 66 11.24 -15.28 -4.35
CA VAL A 66 11.81 -16.62 -4.57
C VAL A 66 10.68 -17.59 -4.91
N ASN A 67 10.93 -18.51 -5.85
CA ASN A 67 9.98 -19.53 -6.27
C ASN A 67 9.46 -20.33 -5.05
N GLY A 68 8.14 -20.36 -4.87
CA GLY A 68 7.48 -21.06 -3.75
C GLY A 68 7.34 -20.24 -2.46
N CYS A 69 7.86 -19.02 -2.40
CA CYS A 69 7.67 -18.12 -1.27
C CYS A 69 6.53 -17.12 -1.52
N VAL A 70 5.83 -16.76 -0.43
CA VAL A 70 4.82 -15.69 -0.42
C VAL A 70 5.38 -14.50 0.34
N LEU A 71 5.54 -13.36 -0.34
CA LEU A 71 5.96 -12.11 0.29
C LEU A 71 4.72 -11.31 0.69
N ASN A 72 4.46 -11.20 1.99
CA ASN A 72 3.36 -10.41 2.53
C ASN A 72 3.82 -8.99 2.79
N LEU A 73 3.15 -8.01 2.17
CA LEU A 73 3.43 -6.59 2.33
C LEU A 73 2.15 -5.86 2.74
N TYR A 74 2.27 -4.76 3.47
CA TYR A 74 1.14 -3.90 3.81
C TYR A 74 1.23 -2.57 3.07
N LEU A 75 0.11 -2.15 2.48
CA LEU A 75 -0.03 -0.79 2.00
C LEU A 75 -0.40 0.13 3.18
N ARG A 76 0.50 1.05 3.53
CA ARG A 76 0.35 1.97 4.67
C ARG A 76 0.54 3.42 4.23
N VAL A 77 -0.12 4.35 4.89
CA VAL A 77 0.20 5.79 4.75
C VAL A 77 1.54 6.04 5.45
N ARG A 78 2.52 6.57 4.71
CA ARG A 78 3.87 6.87 5.21
C ARG A 78 4.06 8.35 5.50
N PHE A 79 3.48 9.22 4.68
CA PHE A 79 3.63 10.67 4.80
C PHE A 79 2.28 11.30 5.12
N LEU A 80 2.12 11.76 6.36
CA LEU A 80 0.96 12.51 6.81
C LEU A 80 1.42 13.91 7.20
N THR A 81 0.88 14.94 6.55
CA THR A 81 1.13 16.32 6.98
C THR A 81 0.21 16.66 8.15
N PRO A 82 0.69 17.26 9.26
CA PRO A 82 -0.15 17.54 10.43
C PRO A 82 -1.28 18.55 10.18
N VAL A 83 -1.22 19.33 9.09
CA VAL A 83 -2.23 20.32 8.67
C VAL A 83 -3.47 19.73 7.97
N VAL A 84 -3.58 18.39 7.89
CA VAL A 84 -4.67 17.68 7.19
C VAL A 84 -6.08 17.92 7.75
N SER A 85 -6.23 18.47 8.96
CA SER A 85 -7.54 18.87 9.49
C SER A 85 -8.18 20.06 8.74
N CYS A 86 -7.41 20.86 8.00
CA CYS A 86 -7.93 22.02 7.23
C CYS A 86 -8.06 21.79 5.72
N LEU A 87 -7.44 20.75 5.17
CA LEU A 87 -7.46 20.52 3.72
C LEU A 87 -8.73 19.77 3.31
N ARG A 88 -9.76 20.54 2.90
CA ARG A 88 -10.93 20.10 2.11
C ARG A 88 -10.54 19.58 0.70
N VAL A 89 -9.50 18.75 0.60
CA VAL A 89 -9.21 18.08 -0.66
C VAL A 89 -10.07 16.83 -0.68
N SER A 90 -10.97 16.69 -1.66
CA SER A 90 -11.88 15.55 -1.82
C SER A 90 -11.20 14.18 -1.74
N LEU A 91 -9.88 14.11 -1.97
CA LEU A 91 -9.06 12.91 -1.79
C LEU A 91 -8.95 12.47 -0.33
N LEU A 92 -8.88 13.41 0.62
CA LEU A 92 -8.72 13.12 2.04
C LEU A 92 -10.02 12.60 2.63
N VAL A 93 -11.17 13.13 2.18
CA VAL A 93 -12.49 12.60 2.52
C VAL A 93 -12.64 11.16 2.00
N PHE A 94 -12.15 10.83 0.80
CA PHE A 94 -12.13 9.45 0.32
C PHE A 94 -11.13 8.55 1.04
N ILE A 95 -9.95 9.05 1.40
CA ILE A 95 -8.94 8.28 2.15
C ILE A 95 -9.43 8.04 3.58
N PHE A 96 -9.95 9.05 4.28
CA PHE A 96 -10.50 8.93 5.65
C PHE A 96 -11.87 8.21 5.72
N LEU A 97 -12.74 8.30 4.70
CA LEU A 97 -14.03 7.56 4.70
C LEU A 97 -13.89 6.11 4.26
N LYS A 98 -12.81 5.74 3.55
CA LYS A 98 -12.57 4.33 3.18
C LYS A 98 -11.57 3.68 4.11
N LEU A 99 -10.45 4.34 4.40
CA LEU A 99 -9.53 3.88 5.42
C LEU A 99 -10.04 4.44 6.74
N ASP A 100 -10.85 3.63 7.47
CA ASP A 100 -11.14 3.76 8.90
C ASP A 100 -9.83 3.78 9.71
N VAL A 101 -9.05 4.83 9.54
CA VAL A 101 -7.83 5.12 10.30
C VAL A 101 -8.21 6.20 11.31
N PHE A 102 -9.26 5.92 12.07
CA PHE A 102 -9.54 6.58 13.35
C PHE A 102 -10.63 5.82 14.12
N TYR A 103 -10.34 4.58 14.55
CA TYR A 103 -10.78 4.11 15.88
C TYR A 103 -10.15 2.75 16.21
N MET A 104 -9.11 2.75 17.03
CA MET A 104 -9.08 1.80 18.15
C MET A 104 -8.38 2.50 19.33
N PRO A 105 -8.98 2.46 20.52
CA PRO A 105 -8.54 3.18 21.71
C PRO A 105 -7.19 2.70 22.27
#